data_AF-A0A973AWA4-F1
#
_entry.id   AF-A0A973AWA4-F1
#
_cell.length_a   1.000
_cell.length_b   1.000
_cell.length_c   1.000
_cell.angle_alpha   90.00
_cell.angle_beta   90.00
_cell.angle_gamma   90.00
#
_symmetry.space_group_name_H-M   'P 1'
#
loop_
_entity.id
_entity.type
_entity.pdbx_description
1 polymer ?
#
loop_
_entity_poly.entity_id
_entity_poly.type
_entity_poly.pdbx_seq_one_letter_code
_entity_poly.pdbx_strand_id
1 'polypeptide(L)' 'MSSSILLSQPACLASLAGRVPGLLFGLPLVALASLIFAATHHEDPAAIRLAAVHWTVWLGGMLGMVLAVVLLLGWLQ' A
#
# COMPACT_ATOMS: atom_id res chain seq x y z
N MET A 1 -4.19 0.46 -39.12
CA MET A 1 -4.20 -0.58 -38.07
C MET A 1 -3.05 -0.26 -37.11
N SER A 2 -3.24 -0.39 -35.79
CA SER A 2 -2.26 -0.16 -34.70
C SER A 2 -2.33 1.16 -33.88
N SER A 3 -3.53 1.66 -33.55
CA SER A 3 -3.70 2.66 -32.46
C SER A 3 -4.46 2.11 -31.24
N SER A 4 -5.12 0.96 -31.38
CA SER A 4 -6.04 0.39 -30.37
C SER A 4 -5.33 -0.32 -29.20
N ILE A 5 -4.05 -0.66 -29.35
CA ILE A 5 -3.30 -1.47 -28.38
C ILE A 5 -2.84 -0.62 -27.18
N LEU A 6 -2.53 0.67 -27.39
CA LEU A 6 -2.02 1.56 -26.33
C LEU A 6 -3.08 1.95 -25.29
N LEU A 7 -4.34 2.10 -25.70
CA LEU A 7 -5.46 2.41 -24.78
C LEU A 7 -5.97 1.18 -24.00
N SER A 8 -5.61 -0.03 -24.42
CA SER A 8 -6.10 -1.27 -23.81
C SER A 8 -5.35 -1.65 -22.52
N GLN A 9 -4.09 -1.22 -22.38
CA GLN A 9 -3.26 -1.54 -21.22
C GLN A 9 -3.69 -0.87 -19.91
N PRO A 10 -3.98 0.46 -19.86
CA PRO A 10 -4.39 1.10 -18.61
C PRO A 10 -5.75 0.59 -18.13
N ALA A 11 -6.65 0.25 -19.05
CA ALA A 11 -7.97 -0.31 -18.72
C ALA A 11 -7.88 -1.71 -18.10
N CYS A 12 -6.95 -2.54 -18.56
CA CYS A 12 -6.73 -3.88 -18.02
C CYS A 12 -6.13 -3.82 -16.60
N LEU A 13 -5.16 -2.95 -16.38
CA LEU A 13 -4.58 -2.69 -15.04
C LEU A 13 -5.62 -2.10 -14.07
N ALA A 14 -6.43 -1.15 -14.52
CA ALA A 14 -7.51 -0.57 -13.72
C ALA A 14 -8.58 -1.62 -13.36
N SER A 15 -8.94 -2.51 -14.29
CA SER A 15 -9.87 -3.61 -14.03
C SER A 15 -9.32 -4.63 -13.03
N LEU A 16 -8.01 -4.93 -13.09
CA LEU A 16 -7.35 -5.79 -12.12
C LEU A 16 -7.31 -5.13 -10.73
N ALA A 17 -6.97 -3.83 -10.66
CA ALA A 17 -6.98 -3.06 -9.42
C ALA A 17 -8.37 -2.96 -8.78
N GLY A 18 -9.45 -2.92 -9.58
CA GLY A 18 -10.83 -2.95 -9.08
C GLY A 18 -11.29 -4.33 -8.56
N ARG A 19 -10.61 -5.42 -8.95
CA ARG A 19 -10.93 -6.79 -8.52
C ARG A 19 -10.09 -7.29 -7.36
N VAL A 20 -8.88 -6.76 -7.22
CA VAL A 20 -7.97 -7.18 -6.16
C VAL A 20 -8.31 -6.42 -4.88
N PRO A 21 -8.50 -7.10 -3.74
CA PRO A 21 -8.66 -6.45 -2.44
C PRO A 21 -7.56 -5.40 -2.25
N GLY A 22 -7.93 -4.14 -2.01
CA GLY A 22 -6.98 -3.03 -1.86
C GLY A 22 -5.88 -3.30 -0.82
N LEU A 23 -6.14 -4.17 0.16
CA LEU A 23 -5.15 -4.67 1.12
C LEU A 23 -3.96 -5.39 0.48
N LEU A 24 -4.18 -6.19 -0.57
CA LEU A 24 -3.13 -6.98 -1.23
C LEU A 24 -2.12 -6.12 -1.99
N PHE A 25 -2.53 -4.95 -2.47
CA PHE A 25 -1.61 -3.97 -3.04
C PHE A 25 -1.15 -2.96 -1.99
N GLY A 26 -2.03 -2.50 -1.10
CA GLY A 26 -1.74 -1.48 -0.10
C GLY A 26 -0.65 -1.90 0.89
N LEU A 27 -0.74 -3.10 1.46
CA LEU A 27 0.23 -3.54 2.48
C LEU A 27 1.66 -3.67 1.93
N PRO A 28 1.90 -4.34 0.77
CA PRO A 28 3.23 -4.33 0.16
C PRO A 28 3.74 -2.93 -0.19
N LEU A 29 2.87 -2.02 -0.67
CA LEU A 29 3.27 -0.64 -0.96
C LEU A 29 3.68 0.11 0.31
N VAL A 30 2.94 -0.03 1.41
CA VAL A 30 3.30 0.59 2.70
C VAL A 30 4.64 0.06 3.20
N ALA A 31 4.85 -1.26 3.12
CA ALA A 31 6.13 -1.86 3.51
C ALA A 31 7.29 -1.35 2.66
N LEU A 32 7.10 -1.27 1.34
CA LEU A 32 8.12 -0.76 0.41
C LEU A 32 8.42 0.73 0.64
N ALA A 33 7.38 1.55 0.83
CA ALA A 33 7.54 2.96 1.14
C ALA A 33 8.30 3.17 2.46
N SER A 34 7.97 2.38 3.48
CA SER A 34 8.65 2.40 4.78
C SER A 34 10.12 1.97 4.67
N LEU A 35 10.41 0.96 3.84
CA LEU A 35 11.78 0.52 3.57
C LEU A 35 12.61 1.60 2.86
N ILE A 36 12.06 2.21 1.81
CA ILE A 36 12.74 3.29 1.07
C ILE A 36 13.00 4.46 2.00
N PHE A 37 12.01 4.86 2.80
CA PHE A 37 12.15 5.93 3.78
C PHE A 37 13.25 5.62 4.82
N ALA A 38 13.29 4.40 5.34
CA ALA A 38 14.33 3.99 6.29
C ALA A 38 15.73 3.97 5.65
N ALA A 39 15.83 3.49 4.40
CA ALA A 39 17.09 3.36 3.67
C ALA A 39 17.72 4.71 3.28
N THR A 40 16.91 5.76 3.12
CA THR A 40 17.44 7.11 2.87
C THR A 40 17.85 7.84 4.16
N HIS A 41 17.45 7.33 5.33
CA HIS A 41 17.68 7.98 6.62
C HIS A 41 18.79 7.33 7.45
N HIS A 42 19.01 6.04 7.28
CA HIS A 42 20.00 5.27 8.02
C HIS A 42 21.01 4.60 7.08
N GLU A 43 22.28 4.60 7.47
CA GLU A 43 23.37 3.94 6.72
C GLU A 43 23.61 2.50 7.20
N ASP A 44 23.30 2.20 8.46
CA ASP A 44 23.44 0.86 9.04
C ASP A 44 22.28 -0.07 8.64
N PRO A 45 22.55 -1.24 8.03
CA PRO A 45 21.52 -2.20 7.65
C PRO A 45 20.61 -2.65 8.80
N ALA A 46 21.13 -2.75 10.03
CA ALA A 46 20.31 -3.15 11.17
C ALA A 46 19.32 -2.04 11.56
N ALA A 47 19.78 -0.79 11.59
CA ALA A 47 18.93 0.38 11.80
C ALA A 47 17.85 0.54 10.71
N ILE A 48 18.19 0.35 9.43
CA ILE A 48 17.24 0.41 8.31
C ILE A 48 16.09 -0.59 8.52
N ARG A 49 16.41 -1.84 8.85
CA ARG A 49 15.39 -2.89 9.01
C ARG A 49 14.44 -2.58 10.17
N LEU A 50 14.98 -2.12 11.30
CA LEU A 50 14.19 -1.78 12.48
C LEU A 50 13.26 -0.60 12.18
N ALA A 51 13.81 0.46 11.58
CA ALA A 51 13.03 1.62 11.16
C ALA A 51 11.96 1.24 10.13
N ALA A 52 12.28 0.45 9.11
CA ALA A 52 11.32 0.01 8.10
C ALA A 52 10.14 -0.76 8.71
N VAL A 53 10.40 -1.68 9.65
CA VAL A 53 9.35 -2.40 10.38
C VAL A 53 8.53 -1.44 11.24
N HIS A 54 9.19 -0.55 12.00
CA HIS A 54 8.50 0.43 12.83
C HIS A 54 7.53 1.31 12.02
N TRP A 55 8.00 1.87 10.90
CA TRP A 55 7.18 2.69 10.01
C TRP A 55 6.05 1.90 9.35
N THR A 56 6.32 0.66 8.94
CA THR A 56 5.28 -0.21 8.37
C THR A 56 4.17 -0.50 9.38
N VAL A 57 4.53 -0.82 10.62
CA VAL A 57 3.56 -1.08 11.71
C VAL A 57 2.81 0.20 12.08
N TRP A 58 3.49 1.34 12.16
CA TRP A 58 2.87 2.61 12.51
C TRP A 58 1.87 3.08 11.45
N LEU A 59 2.29 3.11 10.18
CA LEU A 59 1.42 3.50 9.05
C LEU A 59 0.29 2.48 8.83
N GLY A 60 0.62 1.19 8.83
CA GLY A 60 -0.36 0.11 8.69
C GLY A 60 -1.37 0.12 9.84
N GLY A 61 -0.92 0.41 11.07
CA GLY A 61 -1.77 0.53 12.24
C GLY A 61 -2.76 1.69 12.13
N MET A 62 -2.30 2.89 11.73
CA MET A 62 -3.18 4.05 11.51
C MET A 62 -4.22 3.78 10.42
N LEU A 63 -3.79 3.25 9.27
CA LEU A 63 -4.70 2.88 8.17
C LEU A 63 -5.71 1.81 8.61
N GLY A 64 -5.24 0.80 9.34
CA GLY A 64 -6.09 -0.26 9.89
C GLY A 64 -7.09 0.25 10.92
N MET A 65 -6.70 1.20 11.76
CA MET A 65 -7.59 1.84 12.74
C MET A 65 -8.70 2.62 12.02
N VAL A 66 -8.34 3.45 11.03
CA VAL A 66 -9.33 4.19 10.24
C VAL A 66 -10.29 3.23 9.54
N LEU A 67 -9.78 2.17 8.93
CA LEU A 67 -10.61 1.13 8.31
C LEU A 67 -11.56 0.49 9.33
N ALA A 68 -11.08 0.13 10.52
CA ALA A 68 -11.90 -0.45 11.59
C ALA A 68 -13.02 0.50 12.03
N VAL A 69 -12.72 1.80 12.17
CA VAL A 69 -13.71 2.83 12.52
C VAL A 69 -14.77 2.96 11.42
N VAL A 70 -14.36 3.01 10.15
CA VAL A 70 -15.30 3.10 9.02
C VAL A 70 -16.20 1.86 8.94
N LEU A 71 -15.64 0.67 9.15
CA LEU A 71 -16.41 -0.58 9.18
C LEU A 71 -17.39 -0.62 10.36
N LEU A 72 -16.97 -0.16 11.53
CA LEU A 72 -17.84 -0.07 12.70
C LEU A 72 -18.99 0.91 12.46
N LEU A 73 -18.71 2.09 11.92
CA LEU A 73 -19.76 3.07 11.57
C LEU A 73 -20.72 2.50 10.54
N GLY A 74 -20.21 1.87 9.47
CA GLY A 74 -21.04 1.22 8.45
C GLY A 74 -21.86 0.05 8.99
N TRP A 75 -21.44 -0.59 10.09
CA TRP A 75 -22.21 -1.64 10.78
C TRP A 75 -23.33 -1.07 11.67
N LEU A 76 -23.16 0.16 12.17
CA LEU A 76 -24.13 0.84 13.04
C LEU A 76 -25.19 1.65 12.27
N GLN A 77 -24.99 1.89 10.97
CA GLN A 77 -25.94 2.55 10.07
C GLN A 77 -26.99 1.57 9.52
#